data_AF-A0A7G6X4Q7-F1
#
_entry.id   AF-A0A7G6X4Q7-F1
#
_cell.length_a   1.000
_cell.length_b   1.000
_cell.length_c   1.000
_cell.angle_alpha   90.00
_cell.angle_beta   90.00
_cell.angle_gamma   90.00
#
_symmetry.space_group_name_H-M   'P 1'
#
loop_
_entity.id
_entity.type
_entity.pdbx_description
1 polymer ?
#
loop_
_entity_poly.entity_id
_entity_poly.type
_entity_poly.pdbx_seq_one_letter_code
_entity_poly.pdbx_strand_id
1 'polypeptide(L)'
;MSDTKARTADQIEADIAATRVRLASTVDELVDRAHPKNVAKRQVEQAKAQVFDERGQLRTQKLVAVGGAAVGVIAVLLLIRRLVGRR
;
A
#
# COMPACT_ATOMS: atom_id res chain seq x y z
N MET A 1 12.04 -8.35 45.41
CA MET A 1 12.01 -9.03 44.10
C MET A 1 10.75 -9.88 44.09
N SER A 2 9.64 -9.30 43.65
CA SER A 2 8.31 -9.87 43.82
C SER A 2 8.03 -10.92 42.75
N ASP A 3 7.77 -12.14 43.21
CA ASP A 3 6.96 -13.19 42.58
C ASP A 3 6.95 -13.28 41.04
N THR A 4 7.91 -14.03 40.49
CA THR A 4 7.69 -14.77 39.23
C THR A 4 6.80 -16.00 39.50
N LYS A 5 5.67 -15.83 40.21
CA LYS A 5 4.73 -16.92 40.46
C LYS A 5 4.38 -17.53 39.11
N ALA A 6 4.70 -18.82 38.92
CA ALA A 6 4.58 -19.48 37.62
C ALA A 6 3.17 -19.24 37.07
N ARG A 7 3.08 -18.59 35.91
CA ARG A 7 1.79 -18.30 35.25
C ARG A 7 1.05 -19.61 35.04
N THR A 8 -0.22 -19.66 35.42
CA THR A 8 -1.04 -20.85 35.17
C THR A 8 -1.42 -20.92 33.69
N ALA A 9 -1.77 -22.13 33.21
CA ALA A 9 -2.18 -22.32 31.82
C ALA A 9 -3.34 -21.38 31.41
N ASP A 10 -4.35 -21.25 32.27
CA ASP A 10 -5.49 -20.35 32.06
C ASP A 10 -5.08 -18.88 31.91
N GLN A 11 -4.08 -18.43 32.67
CA GLN A 11 -3.56 -17.07 32.56
C GLN A 11 -2.84 -16.84 31.23
N ILE A 12 -2.08 -17.84 30.78
CA ILE A 12 -1.40 -17.79 29.48
C ILE A 12 -2.44 -17.75 28.34
N GLU A 13 -3.50 -18.55 28.44
CA GLU A 13 -4.57 -18.58 27.44
C GLU A 13 -5.33 -17.24 27.37
N ALA A 14 -5.64 -16.65 28.53
CA ALA A 14 -6.25 -15.33 28.62
C ALA A 14 -5.35 -14.24 28.02
N ASP A 15 -4.05 -14.27 28.30
CA ASP A 15 -3.07 -13.32 27.74
C ASP A 15 -2.93 -13.47 26.23
N ILE A 16 -2.93 -14.70 25.71
CA ILE A 16 -2.90 -14.98 24.27
C ILE A 16 -4.17 -14.46 23.60
N ALA A 17 -5.34 -14.73 24.17
CA ALA A 17 -6.62 -14.23 23.65
C ALA A 17 -6.64 -12.70 23.60
N ALA A 18 -6.23 -12.03 24.67
CA ALA A 18 -6.14 -10.58 24.72
C ALA A 18 -5.13 -10.02 23.70
N THR A 19 -4.01 -10.72 23.49
CA THR A 19 -3.00 -10.34 22.50
C THR A 19 -3.50 -10.50 21.07
N ARG A 20 -4.25 -11.57 20.77
CA ARG A 20 -4.87 -11.79 19.46
C ARG A 20 -5.85 -10.68 19.11
N VAL A 21 -6.68 -10.24 20.06
CA VAL A 21 -7.63 -9.14 19.85
C VAL A 21 -6.90 -7.83 19.52
N ARG A 22 -5.85 -7.50 20.29
CA ARG A 22 -5.03 -6.31 20.01
C ARG A 22 -4.37 -6.39 18.63
N LEU A 23 -3.81 -7.55 18.29
CA LEU A 23 -3.14 -7.74 17.01
C LEU A 23 -4.11 -7.61 15.83
N ALA A 24 -5.30 -8.20 15.91
CA ALA A 24 -6.33 -8.07 14.88
C ALA A 24 -6.68 -6.60 14.63
N SER A 25 -6.91 -5.82 15.70
CA SER A 25 -7.17 -4.38 15.58
C SER A 25 -6.02 -3.61 14.94
N THR A 26 -4.77 -3.93 15.28
CA THR A 26 -3.59 -3.27 14.66
C THR A 26 -3.42 -3.68 13.19
N VAL A 27 -3.72 -4.93 12.85
CA VAL A 27 -3.68 -5.42 11.47
C VAL A 27 -4.73 -4.71 10.62
N ASP A 28 -5.97 -4.56 11.12
CA ASP A 28 -7.03 -3.84 10.41
C ASP A 28 -6.64 -2.37 10.14
N GLU A 29 -6.08 -1.67 11.14
CA GLU A 29 -5.56 -0.30 10.95
C GLU A 29 -4.44 -0.25 9.90
N LEU A 30 -3.55 -1.24 9.91
CA LEU A 30 -2.46 -1.32 8.93
C LEU A 30 -2.99 -1.59 7.52
N VAL A 31 -3.99 -2.46 7.38
CA VAL A 31 -4.65 -2.77 6.11
C VAL A 31 -5.31 -1.52 5.53
N ASP A 32 -6.01 -0.72 6.35
CA ASP A 32 -6.62 0.53 5.92
C ASP A 32 -5.59 1.58 5.50
N ARG A 33 -4.48 1.71 6.24
CA ARG A 33 -3.39 2.64 5.90
C ARG A 33 -2.62 2.21 4.65
N ALA A 34 -2.38 0.90 4.51
CA ALA A 34 -1.72 0.29 3.36
C ALA A 34 -2.67 0.11 2.18
N HIS A 35 -3.96 0.42 2.34
CA HIS A 35 -4.97 0.21 1.32
C HIS A 35 -4.48 0.81 0.00
N PRO A 36 -4.41 0.02 -1.09
CA PRO A 36 -3.75 0.41 -2.33
C PRO A 36 -4.29 1.72 -2.93
N LYS A 37 -5.56 2.06 -2.65
CA LYS A 37 -6.18 3.33 -3.07
C LYS A 37 -5.49 4.54 -2.46
N ASN A 38 -5.09 4.47 -1.18
CA ASN A 38 -4.40 5.54 -0.47
C ASN A 38 -2.95 5.69 -0.94
N VAL A 39 -2.28 4.56 -1.22
CA VAL A 39 -0.93 4.54 -1.80
C VAL A 39 -0.94 5.10 -3.23
N ALA A 40 -1.88 4.64 -4.06
CA ALA A 40 -2.02 5.10 -5.44
C ALA A 40 -2.34 6.60 -5.51
N LYS A 41 -3.20 7.12 -4.62
CA LYS A 41 -3.51 8.55 -4.56
C LYS A 41 -2.24 9.39 -4.28
N ARG A 42 -1.40 8.96 -3.34
CA ARG A 42 -0.11 9.63 -3.05
C ARG A 42 0.85 9.59 -4.25
N GLN A 43 0.94 8.45 -4.92
CA GLN A 43 1.78 8.27 -6.11
C GLN A 43 1.31 9.13 -7.28
N VAL A 44 -0.01 9.25 -7.49
CA VAL A 44 -0.59 10.11 -8.54
C VAL A 44 -0.30 11.58 -8.27
N GLU A 45 -0.46 12.05 -7.03
CA GLU A 45 -0.15 13.44 -6.69
C GLU A 45 1.36 13.76 -6.84
N GLN A 46 2.25 12.83 -6.46
CA GLN A 46 3.68 12.97 -6.72
C GLN A 46 4.02 12.96 -8.22
N ALA A 47 3.38 12.08 -9.00
CA ALA A 47 3.58 12.02 -10.45
C ALA A 47 3.10 13.30 -11.15
N LYS A 48 1.97 13.89 -10.72
CA LYS A 48 1.49 15.17 -11.25
C LYS A 48 2.48 16.31 -10.99
N ALA A 49 3.03 16.40 -9.77
CA ALA A 49 4.04 17.41 -9.44
C ALA A 49 5.33 17.28 -10.28
N GLN A 50 5.64 16.07 -10.76
CA GLN A 50 6.81 15.81 -11.59
C GLN A 50 6.60 16.18 -13.07
N VAL A 51 5.33 16.35 -13.50
CA VAL A 51 4.94 16.62 -14.89
C VAL A 51 4.53 18.09 -15.09
N PHE A 52 3.99 18.77 -14.07
CA PHE A 52 3.48 20.13 -14.15
C PHE A 52 4.25 21.12 -13.25
N ASP A 53 4.64 22.27 -13.80
CA ASP A 53 5.22 23.44 -13.11
C ASP A 53 4.11 24.31 -12.48
N GLU A 54 4.45 25.11 -11.46
CA GLU A 54 3.59 26.14 -10.82
C GLU A 54 2.90 27.11 -11.80
N ARG A 55 3.41 27.25 -13.04
CA ARG A 55 2.88 28.11 -14.10
C ARG A 55 2.01 27.38 -15.14
N GLY A 56 1.73 26.10 -14.93
CA GLY A 56 0.93 25.29 -15.88
C GLY A 56 1.65 25.00 -17.21
N GLN A 57 2.95 25.27 -17.31
CA GLN A 57 3.75 25.00 -18.49
C GLN A 57 4.34 23.58 -18.42
N LEU A 58 4.11 22.80 -19.48
CA LEU A 58 4.69 21.47 -19.64
C LEU A 58 6.21 21.63 -19.81
N ARG A 59 7.02 20.90 -19.02
CA ARG A 59 8.45 20.74 -19.32
C ARG A 59 8.57 19.99 -20.65
N THR A 60 8.58 20.71 -21.76
CA THR A 60 8.57 20.17 -23.13
C THR A 60 9.72 19.21 -23.41
N GLN A 61 10.87 19.36 -22.73
CA GLN A 61 11.98 18.41 -22.77
C GLN A 61 11.67 17.02 -22.16
N LYS A 62 10.55 16.84 -21.42
CA LYS A 62 10.20 15.57 -20.75
C LYS A 62 8.90 14.92 -21.26
N LEU A 63 8.21 15.54 -22.22
CA LEU A 63 6.94 15.06 -22.77
C LEU A 63 7.05 13.69 -23.46
N VAL A 64 8.14 13.43 -24.17
CA VAL A 64 8.42 12.13 -24.81
C VAL A 64 8.62 11.03 -23.76
N ALA A 65 9.31 11.34 -22.66
CA ALA A 65 9.58 10.37 -21.61
C ALA A 65 8.31 10.00 -20.82
N VAL A 66 7.45 10.98 -20.52
CA VAL A 66 6.17 10.76 -19.84
C VAL A 66 5.19 10.02 -20.75
N GLY A 67 5.13 10.39 -22.03
CA GLY A 67 4.31 9.69 -23.03
C GLY A 67 4.73 8.23 -23.21
N GLY A 68 6.03 7.97 -23.33
CA GLY A 68 6.57 6.61 -23.42
C GLY A 68 6.27 5.76 -22.18
N ALA A 69 6.37 6.33 -20.98
CA ALA A 69 6.06 5.63 -19.74
C ALA A 69 4.57 5.25 -19.65
N ALA A 70 3.66 6.16 -20.00
CA ALA A 70 2.21 5.89 -19.99
C ALA A 70 1.85 4.77 -20.97
N VAL A 71 2.40 4.79 -22.19
CA VAL A 71 2.20 3.73 -23.19
C VAL A 71 2.73 2.39 -22.69
N GLY A 72 3.92 2.36 -22.08
CA GLY A 72 4.51 1.16 -21.50
C GLY A 72 3.65 0.53 -20.39
N VAL A 73 3.13 1.36 -19.47
CA VAL A 73 2.24 0.89 -18.39
C VAL A 73 0.94 0.31 -18.94
N ILE A 74 0.32 0.97 -19.92
CA ILE A 74 -0.91 0.47 -20.56
C ILE A 74 -0.62 -0.89 -21.25
N ALA A 75 0.50 -1.02 -21.96
CA ALA A 75 0.88 -2.28 -22.60
C ALA A 75 1.04 -3.43 -21.58
N VAL A 76 1.70 -3.16 -20.44
CA VAL A 76 1.88 -4.15 -19.36
C VAL A 76 0.53 -4.54 -18.74
N LEU A 77 -0.34 -3.58 -18.44
CA LEU A 77 -1.67 -3.86 -17.88
C LEU A 77 -2.53 -4.69 -18.83
N LEU A 78 -2.47 -4.41 -20.15
CA LEU A 78 -3.17 -5.19 -21.16
C LEU A 78 -2.61 -6.61 -21.27
N LEU A 79 -1.29 -6.80 -21.16
CA LEU A 79 -0.65 -8.12 -21.11
C LEU A 79 -1.12 -8.92 -19.89
N ILE A 80 -1.14 -8.31 -18.71
CA ILE A 80 -1.63 -8.94 -17.47
C ILE A 80 -3.11 -9.30 -17.64
N ARG A 81 -3.95 -8.38 -18.12
CA ARG A 81 -5.38 -8.63 -18.37
C ARG A 81 -5.58 -9.77 -19.37
N ARG A 82 -4.72 -9.87 -20.39
CA ARG A 82 -4.76 -10.95 -21.39
C ARG A 82 -4.26 -12.30 -20.85
N LEU A 83 -3.43 -12.32 -19.82
CA LEU A 83 -3.01 -13.55 -19.13
C LEU A 83 -4.08 -14.03 -18.14
N VAL A 84 -4.67 -13.12 -17.38
CA VAL A 84 -5.66 -13.43 -16.33
C VAL A 84 -7.02 -13.77 -16.94
N GLY A 85 -7.48 -13.05 -17.96
CA GLY A 85 -8.78 -13.28 -18.61
C GLY A 85 -8.83 -14.45 -19.60
N ARG A 86 -7.82 -15.33 -19.58
CA ARG A 86 -7.73 -16.53 -20.45
C ARG A 86 -8.01 -17.83 -19.70
N ARG A 87 -8.43 -17.74 -18.44
CA ARG A 87 -9.02 -18.82 -17.64
C ARG A 87 -10.53 -18.65 -17.62
#